data_AF-A0A368N7F2-F1
#
_entry.id   AF-A0A368N7F2-F1
#
_cell.length_a   1.000
_cell.length_b   1.000
_cell.length_c   1.000
_cell.angle_alpha   90.00
_cell.angle_beta   90.00
_cell.angle_gamma   90.00
#
_symmetry.space_group_name_H-M   'P 1'
#
loop_
_entity.id
_entity.type
_entity.pdbx_description
1 polymer ?
#
loop_
_entity_poly.entity_id
_entity_poly.type
_entity_poly.pdbx_seq_one_letter_code
_entity_poly.pdbx_strand_id
1 'polypeptide(L)'
;MKYVSQRTVDEYQKYVDWALYADRRTLKNLSIINKFQVLLIKHQIPLEQLRSMTGKDAFIYATNHDWISNETVVKTTITDIQLQGEQASAVVKIGEKLTSHKYQFIRENNQWKFDMIDTLNTANLALQALIDKQGVSAEQLIFSMIEAASGSQVSSTIWEPLLIKKP
;
A
#
# COMPACT_ATOMS: atom_id res chain seq x y z
N MET A 1 -9.34 -14.19 2.42
CA MET A 1 -9.84 -12.82 2.71
C MET A 1 -11.10 -12.59 1.90
N LYS A 2 -12.15 -11.97 2.46
CA LYS A 2 -13.49 -11.98 1.85
C LYS A 2 -13.68 -10.92 0.75
N TYR A 3 -13.17 -9.70 0.93
CA TYR A 3 -13.53 -8.56 0.07
C TYR A 3 -12.38 -7.96 -0.75
N VAL A 4 -11.17 -8.50 -0.59
CA VAL A 4 -9.97 -7.99 -1.27
C VAL A 4 -9.31 -9.15 -2.00
N SER A 5 -8.86 -8.87 -3.23
CA SER A 5 -8.35 -9.86 -4.19
C SER A 5 -7.11 -10.58 -3.69
N GLN A 6 -6.86 -11.78 -4.22
CA GLN A 6 -5.62 -12.50 -3.93
C GLN A 6 -4.40 -11.71 -4.43
N ARG A 7 -4.51 -11.03 -5.56
CA ARG A 7 -3.45 -10.17 -6.10
C ARG A 7 -3.00 -9.09 -5.12
N THR A 8 -3.94 -8.49 -4.38
CA THR A 8 -3.62 -7.53 -3.31
C THR A 8 -2.93 -8.20 -2.13
N VAL A 9 -3.36 -9.40 -1.72
CA VAL A 9 -2.66 -10.18 -0.67
C VAL A 9 -1.21 -10.46 -1.05
N ASP A 10 -1.00 -10.89 -2.28
CA ASP A 10 0.32 -11.27 -2.78
C ASP A 10 1.25 -10.06 -2.84
N GLU A 11 0.72 -8.88 -3.14
CA GLU A 11 1.50 -7.64 -3.08
C GLU A 11 1.89 -7.28 -1.64
N TYR A 12 0.98 -7.44 -0.67
CA TYR A 12 1.32 -7.27 0.74
C TYR A 12 2.31 -8.33 1.24
N GLN A 13 2.31 -9.55 0.68
CA GLN A 13 3.33 -10.54 0.97
C GLN A 13 4.71 -10.05 0.53
N LYS A 14 4.83 -9.46 -0.66
CA LYS A 14 6.09 -8.84 -1.10
C LYS A 14 6.53 -7.74 -0.14
N TYR A 15 5.60 -6.95 0.39
CA TYR A 15 5.94 -5.90 1.34
C TYR A 15 6.51 -6.47 2.65
N VAL A 16 5.93 -7.55 3.18
CA VAL A 16 6.46 -8.27 4.34
C VAL A 16 7.86 -8.83 4.04
N ASP A 17 8.03 -9.48 2.89
CA ASP A 17 9.31 -10.08 2.50
C ASP A 17 10.39 -9.01 2.34
N TRP A 18 10.08 -7.89 1.70
CA TRP A 18 11.01 -6.77 1.59
C TRP A 18 11.28 -6.10 2.94
N ALA A 19 10.28 -5.98 3.80
CA ALA A 19 10.47 -5.42 5.13
C ALA A 19 11.46 -6.25 5.96
N LEU A 20 11.38 -7.58 5.87
CA LEU A 20 12.27 -8.47 6.58
C LEU A 20 13.67 -8.53 5.97
N TYR A 21 13.79 -8.63 4.63
CA TYR A 21 15.01 -9.11 3.99
C TYR A 21 15.63 -8.17 2.95
N ALA A 22 14.94 -7.14 2.48
CA ALA A 22 15.48 -6.30 1.40
C ALA A 22 16.66 -5.46 1.90
N ASP A 23 17.75 -5.50 1.12
CA ASP A 23 18.89 -4.62 1.31
C ASP A 23 18.58 -3.19 0.84
N ARG A 24 19.44 -2.24 1.23
CA ARG A 24 19.33 -0.83 0.85
C ARG A 24 19.20 -0.64 -0.67
N ARG A 25 19.93 -1.42 -1.48
CA ARG A 25 19.90 -1.32 -2.94
C ARG A 25 18.54 -1.72 -3.51
N THR A 26 17.99 -2.82 -3.03
CA THR A 26 16.67 -3.33 -3.41
C THR A 26 15.60 -2.31 -3.02
N LEU A 27 15.63 -1.82 -1.79
CA LEU A 27 14.68 -0.81 -1.31
C LEU A 27 14.73 0.46 -2.15
N LYS A 28 15.94 0.95 -2.51
CA LYS A 28 16.10 2.15 -3.35
C LYS A 28 15.43 2.03 -4.72
N ASN A 29 15.44 0.83 -5.30
CA ASN A 29 14.88 0.55 -6.62
C ASN A 29 13.36 0.32 -6.62
N LEU A 30 12.71 0.24 -5.45
CA LEU A 30 11.26 0.18 -5.38
C LEU A 30 10.63 1.52 -5.81
N SER A 31 9.44 1.43 -6.42
CA SER A 31 8.56 2.58 -6.61
C SER A 31 8.29 3.30 -5.28
N ILE A 32 7.97 4.59 -5.32
CA ILE A 32 7.76 5.41 -4.11
C ILE A 32 6.69 4.78 -3.21
N ILE A 33 5.55 4.34 -3.77
CA ILE A 33 4.48 3.74 -2.97
C ILE A 33 4.92 2.44 -2.29
N ASN A 34 5.57 1.52 -3.03
CA ASN A 34 6.04 0.25 -2.47
C ASN A 34 7.10 0.48 -1.40
N LYS A 35 8.01 1.44 -1.63
CA LYS A 35 9.02 1.85 -0.66
C LYS A 35 8.36 2.39 0.62
N PHE A 36 7.35 3.27 0.49
CA PHE A 36 6.57 3.75 1.63
C PHE A 36 5.91 2.60 2.41
N GLN A 37 5.20 1.69 1.72
CA GLN A 37 4.52 0.55 2.36
C GLN A 37 5.50 -0.35 3.14
N VAL A 38 6.64 -0.70 2.51
CA VAL A 38 7.67 -1.53 3.13
C VAL A 38 8.26 -0.86 4.35
N LEU A 39 8.65 0.42 4.24
CA LEU A 39 9.29 1.14 5.35
C LEU A 39 8.29 1.42 6.48
N LEU A 40 7.02 1.70 6.18
CA LEU A 40 5.98 1.83 7.20
C LEU A 40 5.81 0.53 8.00
N ILE A 41 5.76 -0.62 7.32
CA ILE A 41 5.72 -1.95 7.96
C ILE A 41 6.94 -2.14 8.87
N LYS A 42 8.16 -1.86 8.38
CA LYS A 42 9.40 -1.97 9.19
C LYS A 42 9.39 -1.05 10.40
N HIS A 43 8.82 0.15 10.27
CA HIS A 43 8.82 1.18 11.31
C HIS A 43 7.80 0.89 12.41
N GLN A 44 6.65 0.33 12.06
CA GLN A 44 5.52 0.21 12.98
C GLN A 44 5.33 -1.19 13.56
N ILE A 45 5.71 -2.23 12.83
CA ILE A 45 5.46 -3.60 13.26
C ILE A 45 6.70 -4.16 13.96
N PRO A 46 6.60 -4.57 15.24
CA PRO A 46 7.71 -5.23 15.92
C PRO A 46 8.21 -6.46 15.16
N LEU A 47 9.54 -6.64 15.09
CA LEU A 47 10.16 -7.72 14.32
C LEU A 47 9.60 -9.11 14.66
N GLU A 48 9.40 -9.41 15.94
CA GLU A 48 8.87 -10.70 16.39
C GLU A 48 7.46 -10.98 15.84
N GLN A 49 6.63 -9.94 15.73
CA GLN A 49 5.33 -10.05 15.09
C GLN A 49 5.51 -10.21 13.57
N LEU A 50 6.27 -9.32 12.92
CA LEU A 50 6.45 -9.27 11.48
C LEU A 50 6.98 -10.60 10.90
N ARG A 51 7.89 -11.29 11.61
CA ARG A 51 8.44 -12.60 11.22
C ARG A 51 7.39 -13.68 10.96
N SER A 52 6.24 -13.58 11.62
CA SER A 52 5.16 -14.56 11.52
C SER A 52 4.00 -14.12 10.63
N MET A 53 4.05 -12.88 10.12
CA MET A 53 2.97 -12.33 9.32
C MET A 53 3.00 -12.86 7.89
N THR A 54 1.83 -13.23 7.39
CA THR A 54 1.57 -13.37 5.96
C THR A 54 1.16 -12.03 5.36
N GLY A 55 1.13 -11.92 4.03
CA GLY A 55 0.58 -10.74 3.35
C GLY A 55 -0.87 -10.44 3.75
N LYS A 56 -1.65 -11.48 4.07
CA LYS A 56 -3.01 -11.31 4.60
C LYS A 56 -2.98 -10.66 5.98
N ASP A 57 -2.09 -11.08 6.86
CA ASP A 57 -1.98 -10.52 8.22
C ASP A 57 -1.51 -9.06 8.15
N ALA A 58 -0.55 -8.76 7.27
CA ALA A 58 -0.08 -7.39 7.05
C ALA A 58 -1.19 -6.48 6.50
N PHE A 59 -2.01 -6.97 5.57
CA PHE A 59 -3.15 -6.21 5.05
C PHE A 59 -4.19 -5.91 6.15
N ILE A 60 -4.52 -6.92 6.96
CA ILE A 60 -5.46 -6.76 8.08
C ILE A 60 -4.89 -5.77 9.10
N TYR A 61 -3.60 -5.88 9.41
CA TYR A 61 -2.92 -4.95 10.32
C TYR A 61 -3.01 -3.51 9.80
N ALA A 62 -2.68 -3.28 8.54
CA ALA A 62 -2.74 -1.96 7.91
C ALA A 62 -4.17 -1.37 7.92
N THR A 63 -5.19 -2.21 7.76
CA THR A 63 -6.59 -1.80 7.86
C THR A 63 -6.96 -1.40 9.29
N ASN A 64 -6.57 -2.21 10.28
CA ASN A 64 -6.91 -1.99 11.69
C ASN A 64 -6.15 -0.83 12.35
N HIS A 65 -5.04 -0.39 11.75
CA HIS A 65 -4.23 0.74 12.22
C HIS A 65 -4.43 1.99 11.33
N ASP A 66 -5.51 2.04 10.56
CA ASP A 66 -5.93 3.19 9.75
C ASP A 66 -4.93 3.64 8.66
N TRP A 67 -3.98 2.79 8.28
CA TRP A 67 -3.02 3.08 7.19
C TRP A 67 -3.70 3.14 5.82
N ILE A 68 -4.88 2.54 5.72
CA ILE A 68 -5.71 2.45 4.50
C ILE A 68 -6.90 3.44 4.57
N SER A 69 -6.83 4.45 5.46
CA SER A 69 -7.70 5.65 5.59
C SER A 69 -9.09 5.45 6.23
N ASN A 70 -9.42 6.36 7.15
CA ASN A 70 -10.76 6.48 7.74
C ASN A 70 -11.58 7.70 7.28
N GLU A 71 -11.01 8.87 6.94
CA GLU A 71 -11.85 10.05 6.64
C GLU A 71 -12.35 10.14 5.19
N THR A 72 -11.58 9.62 4.23
CA THR A 72 -11.93 9.69 2.79
C THR A 72 -12.79 8.51 2.35
N VAL A 73 -12.56 7.31 2.91
CA VAL A 73 -13.36 6.10 2.59
C VAL A 73 -14.82 6.27 3.02
N VAL A 74 -15.07 6.90 4.18
CA VAL A 74 -16.43 7.12 4.72
C VAL A 74 -17.33 7.97 3.79
N LYS A 75 -16.74 8.80 2.92
CA LYS A 75 -17.48 9.63 1.94
C LYS A 75 -17.38 9.09 0.51
N THR A 76 -16.82 7.91 0.32
CA THR A 76 -16.60 7.31 -0.99
C THR A 76 -17.77 6.42 -1.37
N THR A 77 -18.33 6.68 -2.56
CA THR A 77 -19.32 5.83 -3.23
C THR A 77 -18.79 5.42 -4.59
N ILE A 78 -19.36 4.38 -5.17
CA ILE A 78 -19.05 3.94 -6.54
C ILE A 78 -20.29 4.09 -7.43
N THR A 79 -20.06 4.47 -8.67
CA THR A 79 -21.08 4.63 -9.72
C THR A 79 -20.58 4.02 -11.03
N ASP A 80 -21.44 3.95 -12.05
CA ASP A 80 -21.08 3.59 -13.43
C ASP A 80 -20.28 2.28 -13.50
N ILE A 81 -20.83 1.23 -12.86
CA ILE A 81 -20.20 -0.09 -12.78
C ILE A 81 -20.19 -0.73 -14.18
N GLN A 82 -19.01 -1.08 -14.66
CA GLN A 82 -18.79 -1.75 -15.94
C GLN A 82 -18.27 -3.17 -15.67
N LEU A 83 -18.99 -4.17 -16.17
CA LEU A 83 -18.62 -5.59 -16.04
C LEU A 83 -18.01 -6.10 -17.35
N GLN A 84 -16.90 -6.83 -17.26
CA GLN A 84 -16.23 -7.49 -18.37
C GLN A 84 -15.77 -8.89 -17.91
N GLY A 85 -16.65 -9.89 -18.05
CA GLY A 85 -16.39 -11.25 -17.58
C GLY A 85 -16.15 -11.31 -16.08
N GLU A 86 -14.95 -11.74 -15.68
CA GLU A 86 -14.51 -11.87 -14.28
C GLU A 86 -13.84 -10.59 -13.74
N GLN A 87 -13.90 -9.48 -14.49
CA GLN A 87 -13.40 -8.17 -14.09
C GLN A 87 -14.54 -7.16 -14.05
N ALA A 88 -14.43 -6.19 -13.14
CA ALA A 88 -15.32 -5.05 -13.07
C ALA A 88 -14.56 -3.78 -12.73
N SER A 89 -15.02 -2.66 -13.27
CA SER A 89 -14.54 -1.34 -12.87
C SER A 89 -15.70 -0.47 -12.43
N ALA A 90 -15.44 0.46 -11.50
CA ALA A 90 -16.45 1.41 -11.06
C ALA A 90 -15.83 2.80 -10.91
N VAL A 91 -16.57 3.82 -11.31
CA VAL A 91 -16.16 5.21 -11.12
C VAL A 91 -16.29 5.56 -9.64
N VAL A 92 -15.24 6.16 -9.08
CA VAL A 92 -15.20 6.56 -7.67
C VAL A 92 -15.78 7.96 -7.54
N LYS A 93 -16.68 8.15 -6.58
CA LYS A 93 -17.27 9.44 -6.20
C LYS A 93 -16.93 9.74 -4.74
N ILE A 94 -16.26 10.87 -4.48
CA ILE A 94 -15.90 11.32 -3.13
C ILE A 94 -16.75 12.55 -2.80
N GLY A 95 -17.68 12.42 -1.86
CA GLY A 95 -18.74 13.43 -1.67
C GLY A 95 -19.54 13.58 -2.95
N GLU A 96 -19.58 14.79 -3.54
CA GLU A 96 -20.26 15.06 -4.82
C GLU A 96 -19.34 15.01 -6.05
N LYS A 97 -18.03 14.78 -5.88
CA LYS A 97 -17.06 14.84 -6.99
C LYS A 97 -16.74 13.45 -7.54
N LEU A 98 -16.89 13.27 -8.85
CA LEU A 98 -16.36 12.11 -9.56
C LEU A 98 -14.84 12.24 -9.68
N THR A 99 -14.14 11.13 -9.47
CA THR A 99 -12.69 11.06 -9.71
C THR A 99 -12.42 10.48 -11.10
N SER A 100 -11.28 10.81 -11.69
CA SER A 100 -10.81 10.20 -12.94
C SER A 100 -10.31 8.76 -12.76
N HIS A 101 -10.07 8.34 -11.51
CA HIS A 101 -9.67 6.99 -11.17
C HIS A 101 -10.88 6.06 -11.06
N LYS A 102 -10.72 4.82 -11.53
CA LYS A 102 -11.71 3.76 -11.36
C LYS A 102 -11.19 2.73 -10.38
N TYR A 103 -12.06 2.29 -9.47
CA TYR A 103 -11.79 1.10 -8.68
C TYR A 103 -11.95 -0.14 -9.54
N GLN A 104 -11.04 -1.09 -9.34
CA GLN A 104 -11.05 -2.37 -10.01
C GLN A 104 -11.52 -3.45 -9.06
N PHE A 105 -12.25 -4.42 -9.61
CA PHE A 105 -12.70 -5.59 -8.90
C PHE A 105 -12.47 -6.82 -9.77
N ILE A 106 -12.13 -7.92 -9.12
CA ILE A 106 -11.93 -9.22 -9.76
C ILE A 106 -12.88 -10.20 -9.08
N ARG A 107 -13.52 -11.06 -9.86
CA ARG A 107 -14.33 -12.16 -9.35
C ARG A 107 -13.41 -13.36 -9.10
N GLU A 108 -13.38 -13.80 -7.84
CA GLU A 108 -12.61 -14.96 -7.39
C GLU A 108 -13.55 -15.86 -6.58
N ASN A 109 -13.63 -17.15 -6.91
CA ASN A 109 -14.52 -18.12 -6.24
C ASN A 109 -15.98 -17.62 -6.18
N ASN A 110 -16.50 -17.13 -7.31
CA ASN A 110 -17.85 -16.54 -7.45
C ASN A 110 -18.13 -15.31 -6.56
N GLN A 111 -17.09 -14.65 -6.04
CA GLN A 111 -17.23 -13.44 -5.24
C GLN A 111 -16.41 -12.29 -5.83
N TRP A 112 -17.04 -11.12 -5.98
CA TRP A 112 -16.35 -9.88 -6.36
C TRP A 112 -15.48 -9.38 -5.20
N LYS A 113 -14.24 -9.05 -5.51
CA LYS A 113 -13.25 -8.56 -4.57
C LYS A 113 -12.54 -7.34 -5.12
N PHE A 114 -12.27 -6.37 -4.25
CA PHE A 114 -11.54 -5.16 -4.59
C PHE A 114 -10.08 -5.49 -4.91
N ASP A 115 -9.61 -5.02 -6.07
CA ASP A 115 -8.20 -5.09 -6.45
C ASP A 115 -7.55 -3.72 -6.25
N MET A 116 -6.66 -3.64 -5.25
CA MET A 116 -6.01 -2.41 -4.85
C MET A 116 -4.80 -2.05 -5.69
N ILE A 117 -4.32 -2.93 -6.55
CA ILE A 117 -3.06 -2.72 -7.27
C ILE A 117 -3.10 -1.45 -8.12
N ASP A 118 -4.19 -1.22 -8.84
CA ASP A 118 -4.32 -0.03 -9.67
C ASP A 118 -4.47 1.24 -8.81
N THR A 119 -5.10 1.14 -7.64
CA THR A 119 -5.17 2.24 -6.68
C THR A 119 -3.78 2.60 -6.14
N LEU A 120 -2.94 1.60 -5.82
CA LEU A 120 -1.55 1.82 -5.39
C LEU A 120 -0.70 2.42 -6.51
N ASN A 121 -0.89 1.98 -7.75
CA ASN A 121 -0.19 2.54 -8.91
C ASN A 121 -0.58 4.00 -9.16
N THR A 122 -1.87 4.34 -9.08
CA THR A 122 -2.33 5.73 -9.17
C THR A 122 -1.75 6.59 -8.04
N ALA A 123 -1.69 6.07 -6.82
CA ALA A 123 -1.05 6.75 -5.70
C ALA A 123 0.45 6.99 -5.95
N ASN A 124 1.15 6.01 -6.52
CA ASN A 124 2.56 6.17 -6.89
C ASN A 124 2.79 7.30 -7.89
N LEU A 125 1.95 7.41 -8.92
CA LEU A 125 2.03 8.48 -9.91
C LEU A 125 1.78 9.85 -9.27
N ALA A 126 0.81 9.95 -8.36
CA ALA A 126 0.54 11.18 -7.63
C ALA A 126 1.72 11.60 -6.74
N LEU A 127 2.36 10.65 -6.05
CA LEU A 127 3.56 10.91 -5.24
C LEU A 127 4.75 11.33 -6.10
N GLN A 128 4.95 10.71 -7.27
CA GLN A 128 6.00 11.11 -8.21
C GLN A 128 5.79 12.56 -8.69
N ALA A 129 4.56 12.91 -9.10
CA ALA A 129 4.24 14.27 -9.51
C ALA A 129 4.44 15.29 -8.39
N LEU A 130 4.22 14.90 -7.13
CA LEU A 130 4.47 15.76 -5.97
C LEU A 130 5.96 16.04 -5.78
N ILE A 131 6.80 15.01 -5.88
CA ILE A 131 8.27 15.12 -5.85
C ILE A 131 8.76 16.05 -6.95
N ASP A 132 8.30 15.83 -8.18
CA ASP A 132 8.72 16.62 -9.35
C ASP A 132 8.31 18.09 -9.20
N LYS A 133 7.13 18.35 -8.63
CA LYS A 133 6.60 19.71 -8.41
C LYS A 133 7.29 20.45 -7.26
N GLN A 134 7.59 19.77 -6.17
CA GLN A 134 8.12 20.40 -4.95
C GLN A 134 9.66 20.40 -4.90
N GLY A 135 10.32 19.61 -5.75
CA GLY A 135 11.78 19.47 -5.74
C GLY A 135 12.33 18.79 -4.48
N VAL A 136 11.46 18.10 -3.72
CA VAL A 136 11.86 17.32 -2.54
C VAL A 136 12.34 15.94 -2.95
N SER A 137 13.28 15.36 -2.22
CA SER A 137 13.69 13.98 -2.50
C SER A 137 12.60 12.98 -2.11
N ALA A 138 12.56 11.84 -2.80
CA ALA A 138 11.64 10.74 -2.46
C ALA A 138 11.84 10.25 -1.01
N GLU A 139 13.08 10.25 -0.51
CA GLU A 139 13.40 9.85 0.86
C GLU A 139 12.79 10.82 1.89
N GLN A 140 12.94 12.12 1.69
CA GLN A 140 12.33 13.13 2.55
C GLN A 140 10.80 12.99 2.59
N LEU A 141 10.16 12.83 1.41
CA LEU A 141 8.71 12.66 1.35
C LEU A 141 8.25 11.41 2.12
N ILE A 142 8.93 10.27 1.91
CA ILE A 142 8.57 9.01 2.55
C ILE A 142 8.74 9.10 4.06
N PHE A 143 9.84 9.70 4.56
CA PHE A 143 10.05 9.86 5.99
C PHE A 143 8.96 10.73 6.60
N SER A 144 8.64 11.88 5.99
CA SER A 144 7.55 12.73 6.47
C SER A 144 6.21 12.00 6.52
N MET A 145 5.90 11.15 5.53
CA MET A 145 4.68 10.35 5.52
C MET A 145 4.67 9.29 6.65
N ILE A 146 5.78 8.60 6.87
CA ILE A 146 5.88 7.57 7.93
C ILE A 146 5.78 8.23 9.31
N GLU A 147 6.46 9.35 9.52
CA GLU A 147 6.43 10.10 10.78
C GLU A 147 5.02 10.64 11.06
N ALA A 148 4.34 11.16 10.03
CA ALA A 148 2.94 11.60 10.15
C ALA A 148 1.99 10.44 10.47
N ALA A 149 2.20 9.26 9.87
CA ALA A 149 1.36 8.09 10.11
C ALA A 149 1.63 7.44 11.48
N SER A 150 2.86 7.49 11.97
CA SER A 150 3.30 6.79 13.18
C SER A 150 3.38 7.66 14.44
N GLY A 151 3.46 8.98 14.27
CA GLY A 151 3.76 9.91 15.35
C GLY A 151 5.19 9.81 15.91
N SER A 152 6.11 9.10 15.25
CA SER A 152 7.48 8.87 15.73
C SER A 152 8.52 9.05 14.63
N GLN A 153 9.72 9.50 15.01
CA GLN A 153 10.80 9.79 14.07
C GLN A 153 11.35 8.53 13.41
N VAL A 154 11.67 8.63 12.11
CA VAL A 154 12.26 7.53 11.35
C VAL A 154 13.77 7.45 11.62
N SER A 155 14.25 6.26 11.98
CA SER A 155 15.70 6.00 12.11
C SER A 155 16.35 5.80 10.74
N SER A 156 17.59 6.28 10.57
CA SER A 156 18.38 6.04 9.35
C SER A 156 18.70 4.56 9.10
N THR A 157 18.57 3.70 10.13
CA THR A 157 18.73 2.25 10.04
C THR A 157 17.58 1.55 9.33
N ILE A 158 16.48 2.24 9.03
CA ILE A 158 15.29 1.69 8.36
C ILE A 158 15.60 1.08 6.97
N TRP A 159 16.70 1.52 6.35
CA TRP A 159 17.20 1.02 5.07
C TRP A 159 17.93 -0.32 5.15
N GLU A 160 18.31 -0.76 6.34
CA GLU A 160 19.05 -2.01 6.55
C GLU A 160 18.06 -3.18 6.72
N PRO A 161 18.39 -4.39 6.23
CA PRO A 161 17.51 -5.55 6.40
C PRO A 161 17.33 -5.87 7.88
N LEU A 162 16.10 -6.24 8.29
CA LEU A 162 15.84 -6.67 9.66
C LEU A 162 16.43 -8.06 9.93
N LEU A 163 16.50 -8.89 8.89
CA LEU A 163 17.05 -10.24 8.91
C LEU A 163 18.02 -10.46 7.77
N ILE A 164 19.11 -11.16 8.07
CA ILE A 164 20.02 -11.67 7.06
C ILE A 164 19.42 -12.96 6.50
N LYS A 165 19.17 -13.01 5.19
CA LYS A 165 18.74 -14.23 4.52
C LYS A 165 19.91 -15.24 4.61
N LYS A 166 19.73 -16.32 5.36
CA LYS A 166 20.72 -17.41 5.38
C LYS A 166 20.77 -18.03 3.96
N PRO A 167 21.98 -18.34 3.45
CA PRO A 167 22.16 -18.95 2.15
C PRO A 167 21.48 -20.31 2.04
#